data_AF-A0A4R4DTD8-F1
#
_entry.id   AF-A0A4R4DTD8-F1
#
_cell.length_a   1.000
_cell.length_b   1.000
_cell.length_c   1.000
_cell.angle_alpha   90.00
_cell.angle_beta   90.00
_cell.angle_gamma   90.00
#
_symmetry.space_group_name_H-M   'P 1'
#
loop_
_entity.id
_entity.type
_entity.pdbx_description
1 polymer ?
#
loop_
_entity_poly.entity_id
_entity_poly.type
_entity_poly.pdbx_seq_one_letter_code
_entity_poly.pdbx_strand_id
1 'polypeptide(L)'
;MRLREPSLFARIAQAASIQAGRSWAFVTAILVVLAWAVTGPLFHYSDTWQLVINTGTTIVTFLMVFLIQHAQNRDTQAIHVKLDELIRATQGAHNRLIALEDQSEEDLAAARAELRRVAEATEQARRLVEAKQ
;
A
#
# COMPACT_ATOMS: atom_id res chain seq x y z
N MET A 1 11.49 24.51 7.23
CA MET A 1 11.24 23.13 6.77
C MET A 1 11.52 23.09 5.27
N ARG A 2 12.70 22.62 4.84
CA ARG A 2 13.01 22.51 3.40
C ARG A 2 12.25 21.30 2.87
N LEU A 3 11.20 21.54 2.08
CA LEU A 3 10.53 20.47 1.34
C LEU A 3 11.56 19.90 0.37
N ARG A 4 12.05 18.69 0.68
CA ARG A 4 13.02 17.99 -0.16
C ARG A 4 12.29 17.62 -1.45
N GLU A 5 12.71 18.21 -2.57
CA GLU A 5 12.20 17.89 -3.89
C GLU A 5 12.11 16.36 -4.06
N PRO A 6 10.98 15.82 -4.51
CA PRO A 6 10.85 14.38 -4.72
C PRO A 6 11.96 13.95 -5.69
N SER A 7 12.72 12.92 -5.31
CA SER A 7 13.76 12.36 -6.17
C SER A 7 13.18 12.04 -7.55
N LEU A 8 14.00 12.13 -8.61
CA LEU A 8 13.58 11.78 -9.97
C LEU A 8 12.88 10.41 -10.01
N PHE A 9 13.42 9.45 -9.24
CA PHE A 9 12.79 8.15 -9.02
C PHE A 9 11.39 8.24 -8.43
N ALA A 10 11.19 9.02 -7.35
CA ALA A 10 9.88 9.18 -6.73
C ALA A 10 8.85 9.81 -7.68
N ARG A 11 9.26 10.77 -8.50
CA ARG A 11 8.38 11.38 -9.52
C ARG A 11 7.99 10.36 -10.60
N ILE A 12 8.95 9.60 -11.11
CA ILE A 12 8.72 8.56 -12.12
C ILE A 12 7.85 7.44 -11.53
N ALA A 13 8.12 7.01 -10.30
CA ALA A 13 7.35 5.98 -9.61
C ALA A 13 5.90 6.39 -9.36
N GLN A 14 5.69 7.61 -8.87
CA GLN A 14 4.35 8.16 -8.67
C GLN A 14 3.61 8.29 -10.00
N ALA A 15 4.25 8.83 -11.04
CA ALA A 15 3.65 8.97 -12.36
C ALA A 15 3.29 7.62 -12.96
N ALA A 16 4.23 6.65 -12.95
CA ALA A 16 4.01 5.31 -13.47
C ALA A 16 2.89 4.58 -12.72
N SER A 17 2.84 4.68 -11.39
CA SER A 17 1.77 4.08 -10.56
C SER A 17 0.40 4.67 -10.88
N ILE A 18 0.27 6.00 -10.96
CA ILE A 18 -0.99 6.66 -11.33
C ILE A 18 -1.41 6.27 -12.74
N GLN A 19 -0.46 6.22 -13.68
CA GLN A 19 -0.75 5.92 -15.07
C GLN A 19 -1.20 4.45 -15.20
N ALA A 20 -0.51 3.51 -14.55
CA ALA A 20 -0.84 2.09 -14.51
C ALA A 20 -2.19 1.79 -13.83
N GLY A 21 -2.58 2.56 -12.80
CA GLY A 21 -3.84 2.37 -12.08
C GLY A 21 -5.10 2.88 -12.80
N ARG A 22 -4.95 3.58 -13.93
CA ARG A 22 -6.08 4.14 -14.69
C ARG A 22 -6.62 3.14 -15.72
N SER A 23 -7.93 3.20 -15.97
CA SER A 23 -8.64 2.29 -16.89
C SER A 23 -8.08 2.22 -18.32
N TRP A 24 -7.45 3.30 -18.82
CA TRP A 24 -6.83 3.31 -20.16
C TRP A 24 -5.56 2.45 -20.24
N ALA A 25 -4.84 2.23 -19.13
CA ALA A 25 -3.67 1.35 -19.10
C ALA A 25 -4.07 -0.11 -19.32
N PHE A 26 -5.19 -0.52 -18.72
CA PHE A 26 -5.79 -1.85 -18.93
C PHE A 26 -6.21 -2.06 -20.39
N VAL A 27 -6.89 -1.07 -20.99
CA VAL A 27 -7.25 -1.12 -22.42
C VAL A 27 -6.00 -1.22 -23.30
N THR A 28 -4.96 -0.44 -23.00
CA THR A 28 -3.69 -0.49 -23.73
C THR A 28 -3.01 -1.85 -23.61
N ALA A 29 -3.00 -2.46 -22.42
CA ALA A 29 -2.46 -3.80 -22.19
C ALA A 29 -3.22 -4.86 -23.00
N ILE A 30 -4.55 -4.79 -23.05
CA ILE A 30 -5.36 -5.67 -23.89
C ILE A 30 -4.99 -5.51 -25.36
N LEU A 31 -4.88 -4.27 -25.86
CA LEU A 31 -4.52 -4.01 -27.25
C LEU A 31 -3.13 -4.57 -27.60
N VAL A 32 -2.16 -4.45 -26.69
CA VAL A 32 -0.81 -5.03 -26.86
C VAL A 32 -0.88 -6.56 -26.96
N VAL A 33 -1.64 -7.21 -26.08
CA VAL A 33 -1.83 -8.68 -26.10
C VAL A 33 -2.54 -9.14 -27.38
N LEU A 34 -3.57 -8.41 -27.82
CA LEU A 34 -4.27 -8.71 -29.07
C LEU A 34 -3.37 -8.52 -30.29
N ALA A 35 -2.62 -7.42 -30.36
CA ALA A 35 -1.66 -7.18 -31.43
C ALA A 35 -0.63 -8.31 -31.50
N TRP A 36 -0.07 -8.71 -30.36
CA TRP A 36 0.84 -9.85 -30.27
C TRP A 36 0.18 -11.15 -30.75
N ALA A 37 -1.05 -11.45 -30.33
CA ALA A 37 -1.75 -12.66 -30.76
C ALA A 37 -1.97 -12.70 -32.29
N VAL A 38 -2.32 -11.56 -32.90
CA VAL A 38 -2.57 -11.42 -34.34
C VAL A 38 -1.29 -11.51 -35.16
N THR A 39 -0.15 -11.06 -34.63
CA THR A 39 1.15 -11.23 -35.29
C THR A 39 1.72 -12.65 -35.14
N GLY A 40 1.20 -13.47 -34.22
CA GLY A 40 1.64 -14.85 -33.98
C GLY A 40 1.69 -15.75 -35.23
N PRO A 41 0.65 -15.79 -36.10
CA PRO A 41 0.66 -16.56 -37.34
C PRO A 41 1.79 -16.18 -38.31
N LEU A 42 2.17 -14.90 -38.38
CA LEU A 42 3.28 -14.44 -39.23
C LEU A 42 4.63 -15.05 -38.79
N PHE A 43 4.77 -15.29 -37.49
CA PHE A 43 5.97 -15.87 -36.87
C PHE A 43 5.82 -17.36 -36.54
N HIS A 44 4.78 -18.01 -37.07
CA HIS A 44 4.47 -19.43 -36.82
C HIS A 44 4.42 -19.80 -35.33
N TYR A 45 4.06 -18.85 -34.47
CA TYR A 45 4.11 -19.00 -33.00
C TYR A 45 5.47 -19.54 -32.48
N SER A 46 6.58 -19.12 -33.08
CA SER A 46 7.94 -19.56 -32.74
C SER A 46 8.33 -19.33 -31.27
N ASP A 47 9.35 -20.05 -30.82
CA ASP A 47 9.90 -19.90 -29.46
C ASP A 47 10.39 -18.47 -29.20
N THR A 48 11.04 -17.84 -30.19
CA THR A 48 11.47 -16.43 -30.09
C THR A 48 10.28 -15.49 -29.95
N TRP A 49 9.19 -15.75 -30.67
CA TRP A 49 7.96 -14.96 -30.61
C TRP A 49 7.32 -14.98 -29.20
N GLN A 50 7.26 -16.16 -28.59
CA GLN A 50 6.75 -16.34 -27.23
C GLN A 50 7.73 -15.79 -26.18
N LEU A 51 9.04 -15.96 -26.39
CA LEU A 51 10.08 -15.45 -25.50
C LEU A 51 9.99 -13.93 -25.35
N VAL A 52 9.78 -13.19 -26.45
CA VAL A 52 9.71 -11.72 -26.41
C VAL A 52 8.61 -11.22 -25.47
N ILE A 53 7.39 -11.76 -25.55
CA ILE A 53 6.30 -11.31 -24.66
C ILE A 53 6.50 -11.76 -23.22
N ASN A 54 7.01 -12.98 -23.01
CA ASN A 54 7.23 -13.52 -21.67
C ASN A 54 8.34 -12.76 -20.96
N THR A 55 9.49 -12.56 -21.63
CA THR A 55 10.62 -11.81 -21.08
C THR A 55 10.25 -10.35 -20.86
N GLY A 56 9.57 -9.71 -21.83
CA GLY A 56 9.12 -8.33 -21.70
C GLY A 56 8.17 -8.12 -20.52
N THR A 57 7.13 -8.95 -20.43
CA THR A 57 6.15 -8.88 -19.34
C THR A 57 6.78 -9.15 -17.98
N THR A 58 7.74 -10.10 -17.91
CA THR A 58 8.46 -10.39 -16.66
C THR A 58 9.27 -9.18 -16.18
N ILE A 59 10.02 -8.53 -17.08
CA ILE A 59 10.78 -7.31 -16.74
C ILE A 59 9.83 -6.20 -16.27
N VAL A 60 8.75 -5.95 -17.01
CA VAL A 60 7.75 -4.92 -16.66
C VAL A 60 7.14 -5.24 -15.29
N THR A 61 6.77 -6.49 -15.03
CA THR A 61 6.20 -6.92 -13.75
C THR A 61 7.20 -6.74 -12.61
N PHE A 62 8.45 -7.12 -12.82
CA PHE A 62 9.51 -6.93 -11.82
C PHE A 62 9.68 -5.45 -11.46
N LEU A 63 9.73 -4.57 -12.46
CA LEU A 63 9.78 -3.13 -12.24
C LEU A 63 8.51 -2.62 -11.55
N MET A 64 7.33 -3.11 -11.95
CA MET A 64 6.05 -2.73 -11.37
C MET A 64 5.98 -3.01 -9.87
N VAL A 65 6.55 -4.12 -9.40
CA VAL A 65 6.61 -4.44 -7.95
C VAL A 65 7.29 -3.31 -7.18
N PHE A 66 8.44 -2.82 -7.64
CA PHE A 66 9.13 -1.69 -6.98
C PHE A 66 8.35 -0.39 -7.06
N LEU A 67 7.70 -0.12 -8.21
CA LEU A 67 6.89 1.10 -8.38
C LEU A 67 5.67 1.08 -7.45
N ILE A 68 4.98 -0.06 -7.37
CA ILE A 68 3.85 -0.27 -6.47
C ILE A 68 4.31 -0.16 -5.02
N GLN A 69 5.41 -0.82 -4.63
CA GLN A 69 5.96 -0.72 -3.28
C GLN A 69 6.33 0.71 -2.90
N HIS A 70 6.92 1.48 -3.81
CA HIS A 70 7.25 2.88 -3.56
C HIS A 70 5.99 3.73 -3.33
N ALA A 71 4.99 3.59 -4.21
CA ALA A 71 3.72 4.29 -4.09
C ALA A 71 2.99 3.89 -2.80
N GLN A 72 2.88 2.59 -2.52
CA GLN A 72 2.26 2.05 -1.32
C GLN A 72 2.98 2.52 -0.05
N ASN A 73 4.31 2.52 -0.01
CA ASN A 73 5.06 2.98 1.16
C ASN A 73 4.79 4.45 1.47
N ARG A 74 4.72 5.30 0.43
CA ARG A 74 4.38 6.72 0.57
C ARG A 74 2.94 6.93 1.03
N ASP A 75 1.99 6.17 0.49
CA ASP A 75 0.58 6.27 0.89
C ASP A 75 0.37 5.78 2.33
N THR A 76 1.03 4.70 2.75
CA THR A 76 1.03 4.22 4.13
C THR A 76 1.56 5.28 5.09
N GLN A 77 2.71 5.92 4.80
CA GLN A 77 3.23 7.01 5.62
C GLN A 77 2.25 8.19 5.74
N ALA A 78 1.57 8.55 4.65
CA ALA A 78 0.57 9.60 4.69
C ALA A 78 -0.64 9.23 5.56
N ILE A 79 -1.01 7.95 5.62
CA ILE A 79 -2.05 7.44 6.52
C ILE A 79 -1.59 7.58 7.98
N HIS A 80 -0.37 7.14 8.32
CA HIS A 80 0.18 7.26 9.67
C HIS A 80 0.14 8.71 10.19
N VAL A 81 0.64 9.67 9.41
CA VAL A 81 0.63 11.09 9.79
C VAL A 81 -0.80 11.63 10.00
N LYS A 82 -1.76 11.22 9.17
CA LYS A 82 -3.16 11.61 9.35
C LYS A 82 -3.77 11.00 10.60
N LEU A 83 -3.45 9.75 10.92
CA LEU A 83 -3.91 9.07 12.14
C LEU A 83 -3.30 9.74 13.38
N ASP A 84 -2.03 10.10 13.36
CA ASP A 84 -1.37 10.82 14.44
C ASP A 84 -2.03 12.17 14.72
N GLU A 85 -2.41 12.91 13.67
CA GLU A 85 -3.16 14.16 13.81
C GLU A 85 -4.53 13.93 14.46
N LEU A 86 -5.25 12.88 14.04
CA LEU A 86 -6.54 12.52 14.63
C LEU A 86 -6.41 12.11 16.10
N ILE A 87 -5.39 11.32 16.45
CA ILE A 87 -5.11 10.94 17.85
C ILE A 87 -4.81 12.20 18.66
N ARG A 88 -3.96 13.10 18.16
CA ARG A 88 -3.60 14.33 18.86
C ARG A 88 -4.79 15.27 19.06
N ALA A 89 -5.72 15.33 18.10
CA ALA A 89 -6.89 16.19 18.16
C ALA A 89 -8.06 15.62 18.99
N THR A 90 -8.05 14.32 19.28
CA THR A 90 -9.16 13.64 19.99
C THR A 90 -8.96 13.68 21.50
N GLN A 91 -9.90 14.29 22.23
CA GLN A 91 -9.86 14.29 23.70
C GLN A 91 -10.04 12.87 24.25
N GLY A 92 -9.12 12.45 25.14
CA GLY A 92 -9.12 11.11 25.73
C GLY A 92 -8.34 10.05 24.92
N ALA A 93 -7.81 10.40 23.75
CA ALA A 93 -6.88 9.53 23.04
C ALA A 93 -5.50 9.57 23.70
N HIS A 94 -4.87 8.41 23.85
CA HIS A 94 -3.53 8.32 24.44
C HIS A 94 -2.48 8.74 23.41
N ASN A 95 -1.90 9.93 23.57
CA ASN A 95 -0.80 10.42 22.71
C ASN A 95 0.41 9.48 22.66
N ARG A 96 0.53 8.52 23.57
CA ARG A 96 1.56 7.46 23.54
C ARG A 96 1.44 6.51 22.34
N LEU A 97 0.30 6.53 21.64
CA LEU A 97 0.07 5.75 20.41
C LEU A 97 0.57 6.45 19.14
N ILE A 98 0.99 7.72 19.24
CA ILE A 98 1.55 8.49 18.13
C ILE A 98 2.93 7.90 17.76
N ALA A 99 3.19 7.73 16.47
CA ALA A 99 4.43 7.16 15.93
C ALA A 99 4.77 5.77 16.52
N LEU A 100 3.75 4.97 16.85
CA LEU A 100 3.95 3.63 17.39
C LEU A 100 4.58 2.67 16.35
N GLU A 101 4.39 2.93 15.05
CA GLU A 101 4.98 2.15 13.95
C GLU A 101 6.52 2.23 13.89
N ASP A 102 7.12 3.25 14.50
CA ASP A 102 8.57 3.44 14.54
C ASP A 102 9.22 2.84 15.80
N GLN A 103 8.42 2.26 16.70
CA GLN A 103 8.91 1.67 17.95
C GLN A 103 9.34 0.21 17.80
N SER A 104 9.99 -0.34 18.82
CA SER A 104 10.38 -1.75 18.82
C SER A 104 9.17 -2.67 18.82
N GLU A 105 9.31 -3.90 18.30
CA GLU A 105 8.25 -4.91 18.35
C GLU A 105 7.78 -5.21 19.78
N GLU A 106 8.69 -5.13 20.76
CA GLU A 106 8.37 -5.30 22.19
C GLU A 106 7.47 -4.16 22.70
N ASP A 107 7.79 -2.91 22.35
CA ASP A 107 6.99 -1.74 22.73
C ASP A 107 5.61 -1.75 22.04
N LEU A 108 5.56 -2.13 20.76
CA LEU A 108 4.33 -2.34 20.00
C LEU A 108 3.45 -3.42 20.64
N ALA A 109 4.04 -4.54 21.05
CA ALA A 109 3.32 -5.62 21.75
C ALA A 109 2.78 -5.15 23.11
N ALA A 110 3.58 -4.38 23.86
CA ALA A 110 3.17 -3.82 25.15
C ALA A 110 2.00 -2.83 24.99
N ALA A 111 2.07 -1.92 24.02
CA ALA A 111 1.00 -0.96 23.72
C ALA A 111 -0.30 -1.67 23.30
N ARG A 112 -0.21 -2.70 22.44
CA ARG A 112 -1.36 -3.53 22.04
C ARG A 112 -1.98 -4.26 23.24
N ALA A 113 -1.17 -4.80 24.14
CA ALA A 113 -1.65 -5.50 25.32
C ALA A 113 -2.41 -4.56 26.26
N GLU A 114 -1.94 -3.34 26.44
CA GLU A 114 -2.63 -2.32 27.24
C GLU A 114 -3.97 -1.91 26.64
N LEU A 115 -4.02 -1.66 25.33
CA LEU A 115 -5.27 -1.34 24.63
C LEU A 115 -6.33 -2.44 24.81
N ARG A 116 -5.92 -3.71 24.71
CA ARG A 116 -6.81 -4.85 24.96
C ARG A 116 -7.34 -4.85 26.39
N ARG A 117 -6.48 -4.62 27.38
CA ARG A 117 -6.89 -4.53 28.79
C ARG A 117 -7.92 -3.43 29.05
N VAL A 118 -7.72 -2.25 28.46
CA VAL A 118 -8.68 -1.13 28.60
C VAL A 118 -10.02 -1.47 27.94
N ALA A 119 -10.01 -2.07 26.75
CA ALA A 119 -11.21 -2.49 26.06
C ALA A 119 -11.99 -3.56 26.87
N GLU A 120 -11.28 -4.56 27.40
CA GLU A 120 -11.87 -5.61 28.24
C GLU A 120 -12.46 -5.04 29.54
N ALA A 121 -11.76 -4.14 30.22
CA ALA A 121 -12.25 -3.50 31.45
C ALA A 121 -13.52 -2.66 31.18
N THR A 122 -13.56 -1.96 30.04
CA THR A 122 -14.73 -1.16 29.64
C THR A 122 -15.94 -2.05 29.36
N GLU A 123 -15.74 -3.16 28.65
CA GLU A 123 -16.79 -4.14 28.37
C GLU A 123 -17.32 -4.82 29.64
N GLN A 124 -16.42 -5.19 30.56
CA GLN A 124 -16.81 -5.75 31.85
C GLN A 124 -17.62 -4.75 32.70
N ALA A 125 -17.17 -3.50 32.76
CA ALA A 125 -17.90 -2.45 33.48
C ALA A 125 -19.31 -2.25 32.89
N ARG A 126 -19.44 -2.27 31.56
CA ARG A 126 -20.73 -2.19 30.87
C ARG A 126 -21.65 -3.37 31.22
N ARG A 127 -21.15 -4.60 31.19
CA ARG A 127 -21.93 -5.80 31.57
C ARG A 127 -22.38 -5.79 33.02
N LEU A 128 -21.55 -5.26 33.93
CA LEU A 128 -21.92 -5.13 35.34
C LEU A 128 -23.01 -4.08 35.57
N VAL A 129 -23.04 -3.01 34.76
CA VAL A 129 -24.14 -2.03 34.78
C VAL A 129 -25.43 -2.65 34.23
N GLU A 130 -25.35 -3.37 33.11
CA GLU A 130 -26.51 -4.04 32.50
C GLU A 130 -27.09 -5.16 33.40
N ALA A 131 -26.25 -5.91 34.12
CA ALA A 131 -26.70 -6.96 35.04
C ALA A 131 -27.33 -6.44 36.35
N LYS A 132 -27.22 -5.13 36.63
CA LYS A 132 -27.81 -4.47 37.81
C LYS A 132 -29.12 -3.72 37.51
N GLN A 133 -29.52 -3.63 36.25
CA GLN A 133 -30.83 -3.12 35.82
C GLN A 133 -31.84 -4.26 35.70
#